data_AF-A0A958EGX8-F1
#
_entry.id   AF-A0A958EGX8-F1
#
_cell.length_a   1.000
_cell.length_b   1.000
_cell.length_c   1.000
_cell.angle_alpha   90.00
_cell.angle_beta   90.00
_cell.angle_gamma   90.00
#
_symmetry.space_group_name_H-M   'P 1'
#
loop_
_entity.id
_entity.type
_entity.pdbx_description
1 polymer ?
#
loop_
_entity_poly.entity_id
_entity_poly.type
_entity_poly.pdbx_seq_one_letter_code
_entity_poly.pdbx_strand_id
1 'polypeptide(L)'
;PHLSAFLEKFGARIGQGESWQESLGIGNEALVIPSQVNCVIKGGTLYDLGYRFHGSIMVINKFLRTNYLWDRVRVQGGAYGASCSFSRRTGLYSFSSYRDPNLSETLSVYSEAASFLQNLDISPLELERSIIGAIGAIDGYQLPDAKGETALVRYLTGDGDDLLQEIRSEVLETRLSHFHELGEVLAELDKNATVIVAGPADRLEHRNGEPLPEWDRIIKVM
;
A
#
# COMPACT_ATOMS: atom_id res chain seq x y z
N PRO A 1 -30.72 -2.20 5.97
CA PRO A 1 -32.16 -1.96 5.68
C PRO A 1 -32.44 -0.79 4.72
N HIS A 2 -31.81 0.39 4.89
CA HIS A 2 -32.15 1.59 4.10
C HIS A 2 -31.54 1.63 2.69
N LEU A 3 -30.40 0.96 2.45
CA LEU A 3 -29.74 0.99 1.16
C LEU A 3 -30.53 0.24 0.08
N SER A 4 -31.00 -0.98 0.36
CA SER A 4 -31.78 -1.77 -0.60
C SER A 4 -33.03 -1.02 -1.07
N ALA A 5 -33.79 -0.44 -0.12
CA ALA A 5 -34.96 0.38 -0.41
C ALA A 5 -34.63 1.70 -1.15
N PHE A 6 -33.41 2.23 -0.98
CA PHE A 6 -32.94 3.39 -1.74
C PHE A 6 -32.60 3.02 -3.18
N LEU A 7 -31.87 1.91 -3.39
CA LEU A 7 -31.47 1.43 -4.71
C LEU A 7 -32.67 1.05 -5.59
N GLU A 8 -33.73 0.49 -5.00
CA GLU A 8 -34.98 0.21 -5.71
C GLU A 8 -35.61 1.46 -6.37
N LYS A 9 -35.36 2.67 -5.83
CA LYS A 9 -35.88 3.92 -6.39
C LYS A 9 -35.19 4.35 -7.69
N PHE A 10 -33.98 3.86 -7.97
CA PHE A 10 -33.23 4.24 -9.18
C PHE A 10 -33.66 3.45 -10.43
N GLY A 11 -34.40 2.36 -10.26
CA GLY A 11 -34.74 1.43 -11.33
C GLY A 11 -33.51 0.66 -11.84
N ALA A 12 -33.72 -0.56 -12.35
CA ALA A 12 -32.63 -1.34 -12.95
C ALA A 12 -32.24 -0.73 -14.31
N ARG A 13 -31.32 0.25 -14.30
CA ARG A 13 -30.65 0.72 -15.51
C ARG A 13 -29.24 0.15 -15.54
N ILE A 14 -29.05 -0.92 -16.29
CA ILE A 14 -27.72 -1.42 -16.62
C ILE A 14 -27.18 -0.49 -17.71
N GLY A 15 -26.27 0.42 -17.34
CA GLY A 15 -25.49 1.14 -18.33
C GLY A 15 -24.65 0.16 -19.14
N GLN A 16 -24.48 0.39 -20.44
CA GLN A 16 -23.44 -0.32 -21.19
C GLN A 16 -22.09 0.08 -20.57
N GLY A 17 -21.40 -0.88 -19.94
CA GLY A 17 -20.06 -0.65 -19.44
C GLY A 17 -19.14 -0.39 -20.62
N GLU A 18 -18.46 0.75 -20.64
CA GLU A 18 -17.39 0.96 -21.60
C GLU A 18 -16.17 0.15 -21.18
N SER A 19 -15.56 -0.54 -22.15
CA SER A 19 -14.28 -1.21 -21.92
C SER A 19 -13.19 -0.14 -21.83
N TRP A 20 -12.60 0.03 -20.67
CA TRP A 20 -11.38 0.82 -20.51
C TRP A 20 -10.25 0.12 -21.27
N GLN A 21 -9.76 0.74 -22.36
CA GLN A 21 -8.77 0.14 -23.27
C GLN A 21 -7.34 0.67 -23.06
N GLU A 22 -7.10 1.51 -22.06
CA GLU A 22 -5.73 1.96 -21.78
C GLU A 22 -4.91 0.80 -21.21
N SER A 23 -3.94 0.33 -22.00
CA SER A 23 -2.81 -0.43 -21.49
C SER A 23 -1.88 0.55 -20.77
N LEU A 24 -2.05 0.69 -19.46
CA LEU A 24 -1.02 1.29 -18.62
C LEU A 24 0.24 0.44 -18.79
N GLY A 25 1.33 1.03 -19.28
CA GLY A 25 2.59 0.32 -19.46
C GLY A 25 3.06 -0.27 -18.13
N ILE A 26 3.51 -1.53 -18.16
CA ILE A 26 4.15 -2.16 -17.01
C ILE A 26 5.64 -1.82 -17.13
N GLY A 27 6.16 -1.02 -16.20
CA GLY A 27 7.56 -0.62 -16.23
C GLY A 27 7.86 0.52 -15.27
N ASN A 28 9.15 0.73 -15.02
CA ASN A 28 9.62 1.81 -14.17
C ASN A 28 9.42 3.15 -14.87
N GLU A 29 8.83 4.11 -14.18
CA GLU A 29 8.54 5.43 -14.74
C GLU A 29 9.13 6.57 -13.91
N ALA A 30 9.72 7.54 -14.59
CA ALA A 30 10.18 8.79 -14.03
C ALA A 30 9.30 9.95 -14.52
N LEU A 31 8.58 10.58 -13.61
CA LEU A 31 7.74 11.74 -13.83
C LEU A 31 8.53 13.01 -13.45
N VAL A 32 9.06 13.69 -14.46
CA VAL A 32 9.87 14.90 -14.26
C VAL A 32 8.97 16.08 -13.97
N ILE A 33 9.14 16.66 -12.77
CA ILE A 33 8.43 17.84 -12.28
C ILE A 33 9.43 18.85 -11.67
N PRO A 34 9.18 20.16 -11.74
CA PRO A 34 9.99 21.14 -11.03
C PRO A 34 9.67 21.09 -9.54
N SER A 35 10.44 20.29 -8.82
CA SER A 35 10.35 20.08 -7.38
C SER A 35 11.75 20.10 -6.78
N GLN A 36 11.85 20.27 -5.46
CA GLN A 36 13.10 20.07 -4.71
C GLN A 36 13.12 18.71 -4.01
N VAL A 37 12.02 17.98 -4.08
CA VAL A 37 11.78 16.72 -3.37
C VAL A 37 11.09 15.70 -4.28
N ASN A 38 11.25 14.43 -3.94
CA ASN A 38 10.70 13.29 -4.64
C ASN A 38 9.41 12.79 -3.99
N CYS A 39 8.63 12.08 -4.78
CA CYS A 39 7.65 11.10 -4.33
C CYS A 39 8.07 9.75 -4.94
N VAL A 40 8.54 8.82 -4.12
CA VAL A 40 9.05 7.53 -4.56
C VAL A 40 7.99 6.47 -4.28
N ILE A 41 7.64 5.66 -5.28
CA ILE A 41 6.72 4.52 -5.15
C ILE A 41 7.42 3.27 -5.66
N LYS A 42 7.35 2.18 -4.89
CA LYS A 42 7.82 0.85 -5.30
C LYS A 42 6.79 -0.19 -4.93
N GLY A 43 6.39 -1.05 -5.86
CA GLY A 43 5.35 -2.03 -5.59
C GLY A 43 5.04 -3.00 -6.72
N GLY A 44 4.01 -3.80 -6.51
CA GLY A 44 3.51 -4.80 -7.46
C GLY A 44 2.45 -5.70 -6.81
N THR A 45 2.00 -6.71 -7.53
CA THR A 45 0.87 -7.56 -7.11
C THR A 45 1.36 -8.79 -6.34
N LEU A 46 1.02 -8.88 -5.05
CA LEU A 46 1.39 -10.04 -4.22
C LEU A 46 0.66 -11.33 -4.63
N TYR A 47 -0.54 -11.22 -5.22
CA TYR A 47 -1.30 -12.39 -5.65
C TYR A 47 -0.63 -13.16 -6.77
N ASP A 48 0.11 -12.48 -7.65
CA ASP A 48 0.91 -13.10 -8.71
C ASP A 48 2.08 -13.90 -8.13
N LEU A 49 2.48 -13.58 -6.90
CA LEU A 49 3.52 -14.27 -6.13
C LEU A 49 2.96 -15.36 -5.20
N GLY A 50 1.67 -15.70 -5.36
CA GLY A 50 1.01 -16.75 -4.57
C GLY A 50 0.48 -16.30 -3.21
N TYR A 51 0.62 -15.02 -2.83
CA TYR A 51 0.02 -14.51 -1.61
C TYR A 51 -1.50 -14.67 -1.64
N ARG A 52 -2.08 -14.95 -0.48
CA ARG A 52 -3.51 -14.94 -0.25
C ARG A 52 -3.78 -13.93 0.84
N PHE A 53 -4.81 -13.11 0.63
CA PHE A 53 -5.14 -12.13 1.63
C PHE A 53 -5.50 -12.81 2.94
N HIS A 54 -4.93 -12.26 4.00
CA HIS A 54 -5.20 -12.56 5.39
C HIS A 54 -5.12 -11.24 6.16
N GLY A 55 -6.01 -11.05 7.14
CA GLY A 55 -6.16 -9.80 7.91
C GLY A 55 -4.89 -9.33 8.62
N SER A 56 -3.94 -10.24 8.90
CA SER A 56 -2.64 -9.91 9.50
C SER A 56 -1.86 -8.83 8.74
N ILE A 57 -2.01 -8.70 7.42
CA ILE A 57 -1.34 -7.66 6.64
C ILE A 57 -1.74 -6.24 7.08
N MET A 58 -2.93 -6.06 7.65
CA MET A 58 -3.38 -4.77 8.19
C MET A 58 -2.56 -4.39 9.43
N VAL A 59 -2.25 -5.38 10.28
CA VAL A 59 -1.40 -5.22 11.47
C VAL A 59 0.05 -4.98 11.07
N ILE A 60 0.57 -5.77 10.12
CA ILE A 60 1.96 -5.66 9.67
C ILE A 60 2.19 -4.32 8.97
N ASN A 61 1.27 -3.86 8.12
CA ASN A 61 1.36 -2.54 7.50
C ASN A 61 1.27 -1.41 8.53
N LYS A 62 0.43 -1.56 9.56
CA LYS A 62 0.39 -0.59 10.67
C LYS A 62 1.74 -0.51 11.37
N PHE A 63 2.34 -1.66 11.69
CA PHE A 63 3.65 -1.76 12.33
C PHE A 63 4.77 -1.15 11.48
N LEU A 64 4.85 -1.51 10.19
CA LEU A 64 5.83 -0.95 9.26
C LEU A 64 5.72 0.57 9.16
N ARG A 65 4.50 1.11 9.08
CA ARG A 65 4.26 2.56 8.95
C ARG A 65 4.66 3.35 10.20
N THR A 66 4.40 2.83 11.39
CA THR A 66 4.66 3.58 12.64
C THR A 66 6.07 3.37 13.17
N ASN A 67 6.74 2.28 12.78
CA ASN A 67 8.05 1.93 13.28
C ASN A 67 9.07 2.04 12.13
N TYR A 68 9.23 0.99 11.33
CA TYR A 68 10.29 0.86 10.34
C TYR A 68 10.39 2.03 9.35
N LEU A 69 9.31 2.32 8.62
CA LEU A 69 9.30 3.38 7.60
C LEU A 69 9.36 4.77 8.21
N TRP A 70 8.73 4.97 9.38
CA TRP A 70 8.80 6.23 10.10
C TRP A 70 10.24 6.54 10.52
N ASP A 71 10.93 5.57 11.11
CA ASP A 71 12.31 5.75 11.56
C ASP A 71 13.27 5.90 10.36
N ARG A 72 13.24 4.97 9.41
CA ARG A 72 14.22 4.90 8.32
C ARG A 72 14.04 6.00 7.27
N VAL A 73 12.82 6.23 6.80
CA VAL A 73 12.57 7.16 5.69
C VAL A 73 12.33 8.58 6.18
N ARG A 74 11.61 8.75 7.30
CA ARG A 74 11.27 10.07 7.83
C ARG A 74 12.27 10.60 8.85
N VAL A 75 12.57 9.87 9.92
CA VAL A 75 13.45 10.38 10.99
C VAL A 75 14.90 10.44 10.52
N GLN A 76 15.41 9.35 9.95
CA GLN A 76 16.79 9.26 9.46
C GLN A 76 16.94 9.87 8.06
N GLY A 77 16.01 9.57 7.15
CA GLY A 77 16.03 10.07 5.77
C GLY A 77 15.56 11.51 5.58
N GLY A 78 14.79 12.08 6.51
CA GLY A 78 14.30 13.46 6.41
C GLY A 78 13.11 13.67 5.47
N ALA A 79 12.50 12.61 4.93
CA ALA A 79 11.26 12.72 4.17
C ALA A 79 10.11 13.21 5.07
N TYR A 80 9.14 13.95 4.51
CA TYR A 80 7.97 14.36 5.30
C TYR A 80 7.10 13.16 5.68
N GLY A 81 6.96 12.16 4.81
CA GLY A 81 6.12 11.01 5.09
C GLY A 81 6.59 9.75 4.37
N ALA A 82 6.27 8.60 4.96
CA ALA A 82 6.45 7.30 4.37
C ALA A 82 5.28 6.40 4.73
N SER A 83 4.88 5.53 3.81
CA SER A 83 3.77 4.60 4.01
C SER A 83 3.98 3.32 3.21
N CYS A 84 3.19 2.32 3.54
CA CYS A 84 2.90 1.18 2.69
C CYS A 84 1.38 1.00 2.58
N SER A 85 0.93 0.30 1.55
CA SER A 85 -0.48 -0.02 1.34
C SER A 85 -0.63 -1.39 0.70
N PHE A 86 -1.78 -2.02 0.95
CA PHE A 86 -2.18 -3.27 0.30
C PHE A 86 -3.66 -3.20 -0.10
N SER A 87 -3.96 -3.60 -1.33
CA SER A 87 -5.33 -3.71 -1.83
C SER A 87 -5.77 -5.17 -1.83
N ARG A 88 -6.74 -5.54 -0.97
CA ARG A 88 -7.34 -6.88 -0.97
C ARG A 88 -7.99 -7.26 -2.30
N ARG A 89 -8.50 -6.29 -3.05
CA ARG A 89 -9.20 -6.58 -4.32
C ARG A 89 -8.23 -6.91 -5.45
N THR A 90 -7.10 -6.20 -5.51
CA THR A 90 -6.16 -6.32 -6.65
C THR A 90 -4.89 -7.08 -6.28
N GLY A 91 -4.60 -7.27 -4.99
CA GLY A 91 -3.32 -7.79 -4.51
C GLY A 91 -2.17 -6.79 -4.58
N LEU A 92 -2.43 -5.55 -5.04
CA LEU A 92 -1.40 -4.52 -5.18
C LEU A 92 -0.85 -4.14 -3.80
N TYR A 93 0.46 -4.29 -3.64
CA TYR A 93 1.22 -3.80 -2.51
C TYR A 93 2.18 -2.71 -2.98
N SER A 94 2.28 -1.63 -2.22
CA SER A 94 3.21 -0.55 -2.54
C SER A 94 3.79 0.11 -1.31
N PHE A 95 5.07 0.47 -1.39
CA PHE A 95 5.71 1.47 -0.55
C PHE A 95 5.62 2.84 -1.22
N SER A 96 5.55 3.89 -0.41
CA SER A 96 5.50 5.27 -0.91
C SER A 96 6.17 6.24 0.05
N SER A 97 6.88 7.24 -0.47
CA SER A 97 7.37 8.40 0.28
C SER A 97 6.73 9.70 -0.23
N TYR A 98 6.71 10.72 0.63
CA TYR A 98 6.13 12.02 0.33
C TYR A 98 7.05 13.14 0.79
N ARG A 99 7.35 14.06 -0.13
CA ARG A 99 8.34 15.15 0.03
C ARG A 99 9.67 14.60 0.54
N ASP A 100 10.21 13.65 -0.20
CA ASP A 100 11.42 12.90 0.13
C ASP A 100 12.65 13.54 -0.50
N PRO A 101 13.66 13.98 0.27
CA PRO A 101 14.88 14.52 -0.32
C PRO A 101 15.77 13.43 -0.96
N ASN A 102 15.51 12.15 -0.69
CA ASN A 102 16.30 11.03 -1.16
C ASN A 102 15.58 10.24 -2.25
N LEU A 103 16.32 9.32 -2.87
CA LEU A 103 15.78 8.44 -3.88
C LEU A 103 16.37 7.03 -3.74
N SER A 104 17.66 6.85 -4.03
CA SER A 104 18.28 5.53 -3.96
C SER A 104 18.28 4.92 -2.54
N GLU A 105 18.47 5.76 -1.52
CA GLU A 105 18.43 5.36 -0.12
C GLU A 105 17.02 4.90 0.27
N THR A 106 15.98 5.62 -0.18
CA THR A 106 14.59 5.24 0.07
C THR A 106 14.24 3.91 -0.61
N LEU A 107 14.73 3.69 -1.83
CA LEU A 107 14.55 2.41 -2.52
C LEU A 107 15.27 1.26 -1.78
N SER A 108 16.47 1.50 -1.22
CA SER A 108 17.17 0.53 -0.38
C SER A 108 16.36 0.17 0.86
N VAL A 109 15.77 1.17 1.55
CA VAL A 109 14.90 0.93 2.70
C VAL A 109 13.68 0.08 2.32
N TYR A 110 13.10 0.27 1.14
CA TYR A 110 11.99 -0.58 0.68
C TYR A 110 12.44 -2.02 0.41
N SER A 111 13.60 -2.23 -0.20
CA SER A 111 14.19 -3.56 -0.40
C SER A 111 14.54 -4.25 0.92
N GLU A 112 15.07 -3.50 1.89
CA GLU A 112 15.44 -4.01 3.22
C GLU A 112 14.22 -4.39 4.07
N ALA A 113 13.02 -3.88 3.76
CA ALA A 113 11.80 -4.17 4.53
C ALA A 113 11.48 -5.67 4.58
N ALA A 114 11.75 -6.41 3.50
CA ALA A 114 11.57 -7.86 3.45
C ALA A 114 12.45 -8.58 4.49
N SER A 115 13.76 -8.27 4.49
CA SER A 115 14.72 -8.83 5.44
C SER A 115 14.42 -8.40 6.88
N PHE A 116 13.99 -7.15 7.07
CA PHE A 116 13.56 -6.65 8.37
C PHE A 116 12.39 -7.47 8.94
N LEU A 117 11.38 -7.75 8.12
CA LEU A 117 10.26 -8.58 8.54
C LEU A 117 10.67 -10.02 8.82
N GLN A 118 11.48 -10.66 7.95
CA GLN A 118 11.93 -12.05 8.14
C GLN A 118 12.74 -12.26 9.43
N ASN A 119 13.52 -11.26 9.83
CA ASN A 119 14.37 -11.31 11.02
C ASN A 119 13.73 -10.61 12.23
N LEU A 120 12.47 -10.21 12.13
CA LEU A 120 11.80 -9.48 13.20
C LEU A 120 11.64 -10.36 14.44
N ASP A 121 12.00 -9.82 15.60
CA ASP A 121 11.60 -10.31 16.91
C ASP A 121 10.77 -9.21 17.58
N ILE A 122 9.44 -9.39 17.57
CA ILE A 122 8.50 -8.39 18.08
C ILE A 122 8.07 -8.76 19.50
N SER A 123 8.10 -7.79 20.41
CA SER A 123 7.60 -8.03 21.76
C SER A 123 6.07 -8.23 21.75
N PRO A 124 5.51 -9.05 22.65
CA PRO A 124 4.06 -9.24 22.76
C PRO A 124 3.28 -7.93 22.90
N LEU A 125 3.84 -6.96 23.64
CA LEU A 125 3.25 -5.64 23.85
C LEU A 125 3.21 -4.82 22.55
N GLU A 126 4.25 -4.85 21.73
CA GLU A 126 4.27 -4.15 20.44
C GLU A 126 3.35 -4.79 19.42
N LEU A 127 3.26 -6.13 19.42
CA LEU A 127 2.29 -6.85 18.60
C LEU A 127 0.86 -6.44 18.99
N GLU A 128 0.53 -6.46 20.29
CA GLU A 128 -0.77 -6.05 20.80
C GLU A 128 -1.11 -4.60 20.43
N ARG A 129 -0.17 -3.67 20.59
CA ARG A 129 -0.34 -2.27 20.16
C ARG A 129 -0.61 -2.14 18.66
N SER A 130 0.06 -2.96 17.85
CA SER A 130 -0.12 -2.97 16.40
C SER A 130 -1.51 -3.51 16.02
N ILE A 131 -1.98 -4.57 16.71
CA ILE A 131 -3.33 -5.11 16.55
C ILE A 131 -4.38 -4.07 16.94
N ILE A 132 -4.23 -3.42 18.10
CA ILE A 132 -5.11 -2.32 18.54
C ILE A 132 -5.12 -1.20 17.49
N GLY A 133 -3.95 -0.85 16.95
CA GLY A 133 -3.82 0.16 15.91
C GLY A 133 -4.53 -0.20 14.61
N ALA A 134 -4.56 -1.48 14.23
CA ALA A 134 -5.28 -1.99 13.07
C ALA A 134 -6.80 -2.02 13.32
N ILE A 135 -7.24 -2.51 14.49
CA ILE A 135 -8.65 -2.50 14.89
C ILE A 135 -9.19 -1.07 14.97
N GLY A 136 -8.41 -0.12 15.50
CA GLY A 136 -8.80 1.30 15.54
C GLY A 136 -8.98 1.92 14.16
N ALA A 137 -8.27 1.42 13.13
CA ALA A 137 -8.48 1.84 11.74
C ALA A 137 -9.76 1.23 11.14
N ILE A 138 -10.10 -0.02 11.52
CA ILE A 138 -11.35 -0.69 11.11
C ILE A 138 -12.57 -0.04 11.78
N ASP A 139 -12.46 0.25 13.08
CA ASP A 139 -13.54 0.76 13.94
C ASP A 139 -13.54 2.29 14.06
N GLY A 140 -12.91 2.98 13.10
CA GLY A 140 -12.86 4.43 13.08
C GLY A 140 -14.25 5.05 13.18
N TYR A 141 -14.40 6.10 13.98
CA TYR A 141 -15.70 6.76 14.15
C TYR A 141 -16.21 7.34 12.82
N GLN A 142 -17.49 7.13 12.54
CA GLN A 142 -18.15 7.59 11.32
C GLN A 142 -19.44 8.37 11.65
N LEU A 143 -19.60 9.51 10.99
CA LEU A 143 -20.86 10.25 10.94
C LEU A 143 -21.90 9.49 10.09
N PRO A 144 -23.20 9.83 10.18
CA PRO A 144 -24.26 9.07 9.50
C PRO A 144 -24.08 8.95 7.98
N ASP A 145 -23.58 9.99 7.32
CA ASP A 145 -23.27 10.01 5.89
C ASP A 145 -22.11 9.05 5.54
N ALA A 146 -21.02 9.09 6.30
CA ALA A 146 -19.87 8.18 6.13
C ALA A 146 -20.24 6.71 6.37
N LYS A 147 -21.17 6.44 7.31
CA LYS A 147 -21.75 5.10 7.48
C LYS A 147 -22.55 4.66 6.26
N GLY A 148 -23.31 5.59 5.66
CA GLY A 148 -24.05 5.36 4.42
C GLY A 148 -23.14 5.03 3.23
N GLU A 149 -22.04 5.79 3.06
CA GLU A 149 -21.01 5.53 2.06
C GLU A 149 -20.37 4.15 2.26
N THR A 150 -19.97 3.82 3.49
CA THR A 150 -19.38 2.51 3.82
C THR A 150 -20.33 1.37 3.51
N ALA A 151 -21.61 1.51 3.85
CA ALA A 151 -22.63 0.52 3.52
C ALA A 151 -22.84 0.36 2.01
N LEU A 152 -22.80 1.46 1.25
CA LEU A 152 -22.88 1.44 -0.22
C LEU A 152 -21.68 0.73 -0.83
N VAL A 153 -20.46 1.07 -0.41
CA VAL A 153 -19.24 0.41 -0.91
C VAL A 153 -19.30 -1.09 -0.65
N ARG A 154 -19.62 -1.51 0.59
CA ARG A 154 -19.76 -2.93 0.96
C ARG A 154 -20.79 -3.66 0.08
N TYR A 155 -21.92 -3.03 -0.17
CA TYR A 155 -22.95 -3.59 -1.05
C TYR A 155 -22.46 -3.75 -2.49
N LEU A 156 -21.79 -2.74 -3.04
CA LEU A 156 -21.24 -2.78 -4.40
C LEU A 156 -20.10 -3.80 -4.55
N THR A 157 -19.35 -4.06 -3.49
CA THR A 157 -18.20 -4.97 -3.50
C THR A 157 -18.54 -6.38 -3.03
N GLY A 158 -19.78 -6.61 -2.54
CA GLY A 158 -20.19 -7.90 -1.98
C GLY A 158 -19.53 -8.23 -0.64
N ASP A 159 -19.02 -7.23 0.07
CA ASP A 159 -18.35 -7.43 1.36
C ASP A 159 -19.41 -7.57 2.48
N GLY A 160 -19.86 -8.82 2.68
CA GLY A 160 -20.83 -9.18 3.71
C GLY A 160 -20.24 -9.23 5.13
N ASP A 161 -21.13 -9.28 6.14
CA ASP A 161 -20.75 -9.26 7.55
C ASP A 161 -19.88 -10.47 7.94
N ASP A 162 -20.12 -11.66 7.36
CA ASP A 162 -19.33 -12.86 7.62
C ASP A 162 -17.86 -12.68 7.22
N LEU A 163 -17.60 -12.11 6.03
CA LEU A 163 -16.25 -11.80 5.56
C LEU A 163 -15.58 -10.76 6.46
N LEU A 164 -16.31 -9.72 6.88
CA LEU A 164 -15.76 -8.68 7.75
C LEU A 164 -15.42 -9.24 9.13
N GLN A 165 -16.23 -10.18 9.63
CA GLN A 165 -15.97 -10.86 10.88
C GLN A 165 -14.76 -11.79 10.77
N GLU A 166 -14.61 -12.52 9.66
CA GLU A 166 -13.42 -13.33 9.36
C GLU A 166 -12.16 -12.46 9.37
N ILE A 167 -12.15 -11.36 8.61
CA ILE A 167 -11.04 -10.40 8.56
C ILE A 167 -10.69 -9.89 9.96
N ARG A 168 -11.71 -9.57 10.77
CA ARG A 168 -11.50 -9.09 12.14
C ARG A 168 -10.84 -10.17 13.00
N SER A 169 -11.29 -11.42 12.91
CA SER A 169 -10.69 -12.55 13.62
C SER A 169 -9.23 -12.73 13.21
N GLU A 170 -8.92 -12.72 11.92
CA GLU A 170 -7.55 -12.82 11.39
C GLU A 170 -6.63 -11.70 11.90
N VAL A 171 -7.15 -10.46 11.98
CA VAL A 171 -6.42 -9.32 12.57
C VAL A 171 -6.08 -9.58 14.04
N LEU A 172 -7.06 -10.03 14.83
CA LEU A 172 -6.88 -10.32 16.26
C LEU A 172 -5.97 -11.52 16.52
N GLU A 173 -5.95 -12.49 15.61
CA GLU A 173 -5.13 -13.69 15.67
C GLU A 173 -3.75 -13.53 15.03
N THR A 174 -3.33 -12.30 14.72
CA THR A 174 -2.01 -12.03 14.14
C THR A 174 -0.89 -12.51 15.06
N ARG A 175 0.17 -13.08 14.46
CA ARG A 175 1.31 -13.73 15.10
C ARG A 175 2.59 -13.34 14.39
N LEU A 176 3.73 -13.53 15.05
CA LEU A 176 5.05 -13.27 14.46
C LEU A 176 5.27 -14.02 13.13
N SER A 177 4.79 -15.26 13.00
CA SER A 177 4.92 -16.04 11.75
C SER A 177 4.35 -15.30 10.54
N HIS A 178 3.24 -14.57 10.69
CA HIS A 178 2.65 -13.79 9.59
C HIS A 178 3.55 -12.63 9.14
N PHE A 179 4.36 -12.05 10.03
CA PHE A 179 5.35 -11.05 9.65
C PHE A 179 6.45 -11.68 8.80
N HIS A 180 6.95 -12.85 9.22
CA HIS A 180 7.98 -13.59 8.49
C HIS A 180 7.48 -14.01 7.11
N GLU A 181 6.28 -14.59 7.02
CA GLU A 181 5.63 -14.97 5.76
C GLU A 181 5.46 -13.77 4.81
N LEU A 182 4.98 -12.62 5.30
CA LEU A 182 4.89 -11.43 4.45
C LEU A 182 6.28 -10.96 4.00
N GLY A 183 7.28 -11.05 4.87
CA GLY A 183 8.67 -10.74 4.54
C GLY A 183 9.23 -11.62 3.42
N GLU A 184 8.87 -12.91 3.37
CA GLU A 184 9.23 -13.81 2.26
C GLU A 184 8.57 -13.38 0.95
N VAL A 185 7.27 -13.09 0.96
CA VAL A 185 6.56 -12.64 -0.24
C VAL A 185 7.10 -11.29 -0.74
N LEU A 186 7.43 -10.37 0.18
CA LEU A 186 8.02 -9.08 -0.20
C LEU A 186 9.44 -9.22 -0.76
N ALA A 187 10.21 -10.24 -0.36
CA ALA A 187 11.50 -10.53 -0.98
C ALA A 187 11.34 -10.98 -2.43
N GLU A 188 10.30 -11.76 -2.74
CA GLU A 188 9.97 -12.12 -4.13
C GLU A 188 9.44 -10.92 -4.92
N LEU A 189 8.64 -10.05 -4.29
CA LEU A 189 8.16 -8.82 -4.89
C LEU A 189 9.32 -7.92 -5.31
N ASP A 190 10.34 -7.77 -4.44
CA ASP A 190 11.45 -6.86 -4.65
C ASP A 190 12.22 -7.12 -5.96
N LYS A 191 12.27 -8.39 -6.39
CA LYS A 191 12.96 -8.83 -7.62
C LYS A 191 12.33 -8.27 -8.90
N ASN A 192 11.01 -8.04 -8.89
CA ASN A 192 10.24 -7.62 -10.07
C ASN A 192 9.36 -6.40 -9.79
N ALA A 193 9.64 -5.65 -8.72
CA ALA A 193 8.84 -4.51 -8.32
C ALA A 193 8.95 -3.39 -9.35
N THR A 194 7.82 -2.75 -9.64
CA THR A 194 7.78 -1.55 -10.45
C THR A 194 8.07 -0.32 -9.58
N VAL A 195 8.92 0.57 -10.09
CA VAL A 195 9.30 1.82 -9.43
C VAL A 195 8.78 3.00 -10.23
N ILE A 196 7.99 3.85 -9.57
CA ILE A 196 7.50 5.11 -10.15
C ILE A 196 7.97 6.26 -9.27
N VAL A 197 8.58 7.27 -9.88
CA VAL A 197 9.12 8.42 -9.14
C VAL A 197 8.68 9.70 -9.78
N ALA A 198 8.14 10.61 -8.98
CA ALA A 198 7.96 12.01 -9.37
C ALA A 198 9.00 12.88 -8.67
N GLY A 199 9.79 13.65 -9.44
CA GLY A 199 10.91 14.41 -8.91
C GLY A 199 11.60 15.31 -9.93
N PRO A 200 12.66 16.01 -9.53
CA PRO A 200 13.38 16.93 -10.41
C PRO A 200 14.22 16.22 -11.49
N ALA A 201 14.42 16.93 -12.60
CA ALA A 201 15.12 16.43 -13.77
C ALA A 201 16.59 16.05 -13.50
N ASP A 202 17.27 16.79 -12.63
CA ASP A 202 18.67 16.53 -12.28
C ASP A 202 18.85 15.13 -11.68
N ARG A 203 17.96 14.70 -10.80
CA ARG A 203 18.02 13.37 -10.20
C ARG A 203 17.53 12.27 -11.14
N LEU A 204 16.42 12.49 -11.83
CA LEU A 204 15.79 11.44 -12.63
C LEU A 204 16.46 11.19 -13.99
N GLU A 205 16.91 12.25 -14.66
CA GLU A 205 17.54 12.14 -15.99
C GLU A 205 19.05 11.87 -15.88
N HIS A 206 19.75 12.54 -14.96
CA HIS A 206 21.21 12.47 -14.91
C HIS A 206 21.73 11.43 -13.91
N ARG A 207 20.86 10.93 -13.01
CA ARG A 207 21.09 9.88 -12.00
C ARG A 207 22.22 10.16 -11.00
N ASN A 208 23.15 11.08 -11.28
CA ASN A 208 24.28 11.51 -10.44
C ASN A 208 25.07 10.34 -9.79
N GLY A 209 25.15 9.20 -10.46
CA GLY A 209 25.82 7.99 -9.93
C GLY A 209 24.99 7.18 -8.92
N GLU A 210 23.73 7.55 -8.67
CA GLU A 210 22.82 6.77 -7.82
C GLU A 210 22.42 5.45 -8.49
N PRO A 211 22.38 4.33 -7.74
CA PRO A 211 22.00 3.00 -8.23
C PRO A 211 20.48 2.88 -8.42
N LEU A 212 19.94 3.64 -9.37
CA LEU A 212 18.51 3.65 -9.69
C LEU A 212 18.11 2.46 -10.58
N PRO A 213 16.82 2.10 -10.68
CA PRO A 213 16.36 1.22 -11.75
C PRO A 213 16.56 1.87 -13.13
N GLU A 214 16.55 1.07 -14.19
CA GLU A 214 16.40 1.60 -15.55
C GLU A 214 14.96 2.07 -15.73
N TRP A 215 14.79 3.27 -16.30
CA TRP A 215 13.48 3.84 -16.61
C TRP A 215 13.00 3.32 -17.96
N ASP A 216 11.85 2.66 -17.98
CA ASP A 216 11.15 2.32 -19.21
C ASP A 216 10.58 3.58 -19.87
N ARG A 217 10.17 4.55 -19.05
CA ARG A 217 9.63 5.83 -19.52
C ARG A 217 10.07 6.98 -18.64
N ILE A 218 10.51 8.06 -19.28
CA ILE A 218 10.70 9.37 -18.65
C ILE A 218 9.67 10.32 -19.24
N ILE A 219 8.77 10.83 -18.40
CA ILE A 219 7.65 11.66 -18.78
C ILE A 219 7.84 13.05 -18.18
N LYS A 220 7.91 14.07 -19.04
CA LYS A 220 7.87 15.46 -18.61
C LYS A 220 6.42 15.86 -18.38
N VAL A 221 6.07 16.14 -17.13
CA VAL A 221 4.68 16.42 -16.73
C VAL A 221 4.33 17.90 -16.95
N MET A 222 5.29 18.72 -17.41
CA MET A 222 5.10 20.11 -17.83
C MET A 222 5.95 20.47 -19.05
#